data_AF-A0A1J5PCC7-F1
#
_entry.id   AF-A0A1J5PCC7-F1
#
_cell.length_a   1.000
_cell.length_b   1.000
_cell.length_c   1.000
_cell.angle_alpha   90.00
_cell.angle_beta   90.00
_cell.angle_gamma   90.00
#
_symmetry.space_group_name_H-M   'P 1'
#
loop_
_entity.id
_entity.type
_entity.pdbx_description
1 polymer ?
#
loop_
_entity_poly.entity_id
_entity_poly.type
_entity_poly.pdbx_seq_one_letter_code
_entity_poly.pdbx_strand_id
1 'polypeptide(L)'
;MKGFMQDIENIAATDAGATVKFIAPKVGDAKFADGTMLAVDGQLAGNPSVFFDAVAVILSDEGSIALSMESAAVDFVGDGFGHLQTIAIDRGDPSFLKTANVWPDAGVFGSKGMGLLIAAAKTRQ
;
A
#
# COMPACT_ATOMS: atom_id res chain seq x y z
N MET A 1 6.12 12.43 8.98
CA MET A 1 6.69 11.07 8.92
C MET A 1 6.72 10.29 10.25
N LYS A 2 6.52 10.93 11.42
CA LYS A 2 6.37 10.26 12.75
C LYS A 2 5.15 9.32 12.94
N GLY A 3 4.46 8.91 11.87
CA GLY A 3 3.24 8.09 11.93
C GLY A 3 3.34 6.77 11.15
N PHE A 4 4.28 6.66 10.21
CA PHE A 4 4.36 5.53 9.29
C PHE A 4 4.58 4.18 10.00
N MET A 5 5.53 4.13 10.93
CA MET A 5 5.80 2.91 11.70
C MET A 5 4.60 2.55 12.59
N GLN A 6 3.92 3.57 13.13
CA GLN A 6 2.69 3.37 13.88
C GLN A 6 1.55 2.87 12.99
N ASP A 7 1.44 3.33 11.75
CA ASP A 7 0.44 2.89 10.78
C ASP A 7 0.71 1.44 10.35
N ILE A 8 1.97 1.08 10.10
CA ILE A 8 2.39 -0.30 9.88
C ILE A 8 2.13 -1.15 11.11
N GLU A 9 2.49 -0.70 12.30
CA GLU A 9 2.23 -1.41 13.55
C GLU A 9 0.72 -1.58 13.76
N ASN A 10 -0.11 -0.59 13.45
CA ASN A 10 -1.56 -0.71 13.56
C ASN A 10 -2.14 -1.70 12.55
N ILE A 11 -1.55 -1.81 11.36
CA ILE A 11 -1.91 -2.84 10.38
C ILE A 11 -1.39 -4.21 10.86
N ALA A 12 -0.13 -4.33 11.28
CA ALA A 12 0.46 -5.60 11.67
C ALA A 12 -0.05 -6.13 13.02
N ALA A 13 -0.44 -5.25 13.96
CA ALA A 13 -0.82 -5.58 15.33
C ALA A 13 -2.34 -5.79 15.45
N THR A 14 -2.88 -6.76 14.70
CA THR A 14 -4.28 -7.14 14.86
C THR A 14 -4.43 -8.61 15.22
N ASP A 15 -5.32 -8.91 16.17
CA ASP A 15 -5.82 -10.26 16.49
C ASP A 15 -6.58 -10.90 15.31
N ALA A 16 -6.59 -10.26 14.14
CA ALA A 16 -7.33 -10.69 12.96
C ALA A 16 -6.63 -11.80 12.16
N GLY A 17 -5.40 -12.19 12.52
CA GLY A 17 -4.64 -13.25 11.84
C GLY A 17 -4.10 -12.85 10.46
N ALA A 18 -4.01 -11.56 10.17
CA ALA A 18 -3.49 -11.06 8.90
C ALA A 18 -1.97 -11.30 8.80
N THR A 19 -1.50 -11.67 7.60
CA THR A 19 -0.07 -11.70 7.29
C THR A 19 0.29 -10.46 6.48
N VAL A 20 1.20 -9.65 7.01
CA VAL A 20 1.69 -8.44 6.33
C VAL A 20 2.96 -8.75 5.55
N LYS A 21 3.06 -8.19 4.34
CA LYS A 21 4.24 -8.27 3.48
C LYS A 21 4.61 -6.89 2.97
N PHE A 22 5.89 -6.54 3.10
CA PHE A 22 6.44 -5.29 2.58
C PHE A 22 6.97 -5.49 1.17
N ILE A 23 6.30 -4.86 0.21
CA ILE A 23 6.61 -4.97 -1.21
C ILE A 23 7.17 -3.63 -1.69
N ALA A 24 8.31 -3.65 -2.38
CA ALA A 24 8.95 -2.45 -2.91
C ALA A 24 9.65 -2.73 -4.27
N PRO A 25 9.99 -1.69 -5.07
CA PRO A 25 10.65 -1.91 -6.36
C PRO A 25 11.98 -2.68 -6.31
N LYS A 26 12.66 -2.67 -5.15
CA LYS A 26 13.93 -3.36 -4.92
C LYS A 26 13.92 -4.08 -3.57
N VAL A 27 14.54 -5.26 -3.54
CA VAL A 27 14.80 -6.03 -2.30
C VAL A 27 15.96 -5.38 -1.54
N GLY A 28 15.87 -5.40 -0.20
CA GLY A 28 16.83 -4.79 0.72
C GLY A 28 16.09 -4.06 1.84
N ASP A 29 16.73 -3.03 2.40
CA ASP A 29 16.11 -2.19 3.41
C ASP A 29 15.50 -0.93 2.77
N ALA A 30 14.21 -0.71 3.00
CA ALA A 30 13.56 0.56 2.73
C ALA A 30 13.89 1.53 3.87
N LYS A 31 14.58 2.63 3.54
CA LYS A 31 14.90 3.69 4.49
C LYS A 31 13.78 4.71 4.56
N PHE A 32 13.28 4.96 5.76
CA PHE A 32 12.33 6.05 6.00
C PHE A 32 13.05 7.33 6.41
N ALA A 33 12.40 8.48 6.25
CA ALA A 33 12.99 9.79 6.59
C ALA A 33 13.24 10.03 8.10
N ASP A 34 12.79 9.16 9.01
CA ASP A 34 13.15 9.17 10.43
C ASP A 34 14.40 8.33 10.69
N GLY A 35 14.96 7.73 9.63
CA GLY A 35 16.16 6.91 9.67
C GLY A 35 15.89 5.45 9.96
N THR A 36 14.65 5.05 10.24
CA THR A 36 14.30 3.64 10.42
C THR A 36 14.42 2.87 9.10
N MET A 37 14.76 1.59 9.23
CA MET A 37 14.96 0.67 8.12
C MET A 37 13.93 -0.44 8.25
N LEU A 38 13.31 -0.81 7.13
CA LEU A 38 12.38 -1.93 7.07
C LEU A 38 12.81 -2.90 5.98
N ALA A 39 12.94 -4.16 6.38
CA ALA A 39 13.24 -5.24 5.46
C ALA A 39 12.08 -5.42 4.47
N VAL A 40 12.40 -5.35 3.18
CA VAL A 40 11.45 -5.62 2.10
C VAL A 40 11.31 -7.12 1.92
N ASP A 41 10.09 -7.65 2.08
CA ASP A 41 9.77 -9.07 1.91
C ASP A 41 9.83 -9.52 0.44
N GLY A 42 9.58 -8.62 -0.50
CA GLY A 42 9.48 -8.98 -1.91
C GLY A 42 9.64 -7.80 -2.87
N GLN A 43 10.16 -8.12 -4.05
CA GLN A 43 10.20 -7.17 -5.15
C GLN A 43 8.81 -7.02 -5.76
N LEU A 44 8.39 -5.77 -6.01
CA LEU A 44 7.11 -5.41 -6.61
C LEU A 44 6.83 -6.16 -7.92
N ALA A 45 7.79 -6.15 -8.84
CA ALA A 45 7.66 -6.84 -10.13
C ALA A 45 7.51 -8.38 -10.02
N GLY A 46 7.89 -8.98 -8.88
CA GLY A 46 7.76 -10.42 -8.62
C GLY A 46 6.58 -10.80 -7.74
N ASN A 47 5.81 -9.83 -7.26
CA ASN A 47 4.69 -10.04 -6.33
C ASN A 47 3.44 -9.35 -6.90
N PRO A 48 2.69 -10.00 -7.80
CA PRO A 48 1.47 -9.43 -8.36
C PRO A 48 0.39 -9.23 -7.29
N SER A 49 -0.52 -8.28 -7.53
CA SER A 49 -1.57 -7.86 -6.58
C SER A 49 -2.49 -9.00 -6.11
N VAL A 50 -2.70 -10.00 -6.97
CA VAL A 50 -3.52 -11.20 -6.71
C VAL A 50 -3.03 -12.06 -5.54
N PHE A 51 -1.79 -11.89 -5.08
CA PHE A 51 -1.28 -12.57 -3.89
C PHE A 51 -1.80 -11.97 -2.58
N PHE A 52 -2.43 -10.80 -2.65
CA PHE A 52 -2.88 -10.05 -1.48
C PHE A 52 -4.40 -9.94 -1.47
N ASP A 53 -4.98 -9.73 -0.29
CA ASP A 53 -6.41 -9.45 -0.14
C ASP A 53 -6.68 -7.94 -0.06
N ALA A 54 -5.67 -7.17 0.35
CA ALA A 54 -5.73 -5.72 0.47
C ALA A 54 -4.34 -5.09 0.32
N VAL A 55 -4.30 -3.82 -0.08
CA VAL A 55 -3.08 -3.06 -0.37
C VAL A 55 -3.06 -1.78 0.43
N ALA A 56 -1.97 -1.53 1.15
CA ALA A 56 -1.63 -0.23 1.71
C ALA A 56 -0.61 0.47 0.78
N VAL A 57 -1.00 1.59 0.18
CA VAL A 57 -0.10 2.46 -0.59
C VAL A 57 0.46 3.52 0.34
N ILE A 58 1.73 3.37 0.70
CA ILE A 58 2.38 4.26 1.66
C ILE A 58 3.64 4.87 1.03
N LEU A 59 3.51 6.11 0.56
CA LEU A 59 4.51 6.82 -0.22
C LEU A 59 4.76 8.22 0.32
N SER A 60 5.98 8.73 0.16
CA SER A 60 6.23 10.18 0.19
C SER A 60 5.73 10.83 -1.10
N ASP A 61 5.74 12.15 -1.17
CA ASP A 61 5.39 12.87 -2.40
C ASP A 61 6.36 12.50 -3.54
N GLU A 62 7.66 12.44 -3.25
CA GLU A 62 8.68 12.02 -4.22
C GLU A 62 8.50 10.55 -4.61
N GLY A 63 8.16 9.68 -3.65
CA GLY A 63 7.86 8.28 -3.90
C GLY A 63 6.64 8.09 -4.80
N SER A 64 5.61 8.93 -4.62
CA SER A 64 4.40 8.93 -5.45
C SER A 64 4.71 9.30 -6.90
N ILE A 65 5.52 10.33 -7.11
CA ILE A 65 6.00 10.71 -8.45
C ILE A 65 6.84 9.59 -9.07
N ALA A 66 7.77 9.00 -8.30
CA ALA A 66 8.63 7.93 -8.80
C ALA A 66 7.82 6.68 -9.20
N LEU A 67 6.88 6.25 -8.37
CA LEU A 67 6.05 5.08 -8.67
C LEU A 67 5.00 5.35 -9.75
N SER A 68 4.61 6.60 -9.98
CA SER A 68 3.78 6.96 -11.15
C SER A 68 4.49 6.69 -12.47
N MET A 69 5.82 6.61 -12.47
CA MET A 69 6.64 6.28 -13.64
C MET A 69 7.07 4.81 -13.69
N GLU A 70 6.69 4.00 -12.70
CA GLU A 70 7.01 2.57 -12.59
C GLU A 70 5.79 1.74 -13.00
N SER A 71 5.84 1.09 -14.16
CA SER A 71 4.68 0.34 -14.68
C SER A 71 4.22 -0.75 -13.72
N ALA A 72 5.17 -1.45 -13.07
CA ALA A 72 4.82 -2.48 -12.10
C ALA A 72 4.02 -1.94 -10.90
N ALA A 73 4.22 -0.68 -10.51
CA ALA A 73 3.45 -0.05 -9.43
C ALA A 73 2.07 0.41 -9.88
N VAL A 74 2.00 1.00 -11.07
CA VAL A 74 0.74 1.41 -11.70
C VAL A 74 -0.17 0.20 -11.90
N ASP A 75 0.36 -0.87 -12.48
CA ASP A 75 -0.36 -2.12 -12.74
C ASP A 75 -0.76 -2.80 -11.42
N PHE A 76 0.14 -2.89 -10.44
CA PHE A 76 -0.16 -3.53 -9.16
C PHE A 76 -1.37 -2.89 -8.46
N VAL A 77 -1.42 -1.56 -8.41
CA VAL A 77 -2.51 -0.83 -7.74
C VAL A 77 -3.78 -0.81 -8.58
N GLY A 78 -3.65 -0.66 -9.90
CA GLY A 78 -4.79 -0.70 -10.82
C GLY A 78 -5.46 -2.07 -10.87
N ASP A 79 -4.67 -3.15 -10.96
CA ASP A 79 -5.17 -4.52 -10.89
C ASP A 79 -5.83 -4.78 -9.55
N GLY A 80 -5.24 -4.31 -8.46
CA GLY A 80 -5.85 -4.52 -7.15
C GLY A 80 -7.21 -3.86 -7.00
N PHE A 81 -7.37 -2.66 -7.56
CA PHE A 81 -8.65 -2.00 -7.65
C PHE A 81 -9.64 -2.77 -8.56
N GLY A 82 -9.20 -3.19 -9.75
CA GLY A 82 -10.00 -3.99 -10.67
C GLY A 82 -10.46 -5.34 -10.11
N HIS A 83 -9.71 -5.88 -9.15
CA HIS A 83 -10.03 -7.12 -8.43
C HIS A 83 -10.79 -6.89 -7.12
N LEU A 84 -11.29 -5.68 -6.88
CA LEU A 84 -12.07 -5.31 -5.69
C LEU A 84 -11.31 -5.53 -4.38
N GLN A 85 -9.98 -5.47 -4.45
CA GLN A 85 -9.15 -5.46 -3.24
C GLN A 85 -9.38 -4.15 -2.50
N THR A 86 -9.32 -4.23 -1.17
CA THR A 86 -9.30 -2.99 -0.38
C THR A 86 -7.99 -2.25 -0.61
N ILE A 87 -8.08 -0.95 -0.87
CA ILE A 87 -6.91 -0.08 -1.04
C ILE A 87 -6.96 1.00 0.03
N ALA A 88 -5.91 1.13 0.83
CA ALA A 88 -5.72 2.27 1.73
C ALA A 88 -4.51 3.09 1.30
N ILE A 89 -4.63 4.42 1.31
CA ILE A 89 -3.56 5.35 0.95
C ILE A 89 -3.29 6.26 2.12
N ASP A 90 -2.03 6.46 2.48
CA ASP A 90 -1.67 7.46 3.50
C ASP A 90 -1.67 8.89 2.91
N ARG A 91 -0.48 9.46 2.64
CA ARG A 91 -0.29 10.89 2.34
C ARG A 91 0.37 11.19 1.00
N GLY A 92 0.80 10.18 0.25
CA GLY A 92 1.45 10.39 -1.04
C GLY A 92 0.55 11.18 -1.98
N ASP A 93 1.16 11.91 -2.92
CA ASP A 93 0.45 12.70 -3.92
C ASP A 93 -0.68 11.86 -4.56
N PRO A 94 -1.95 12.29 -4.47
CA PRO A 94 -3.09 11.56 -5.01
C PRO A 94 -3.03 11.38 -6.53
N SER A 95 -2.13 12.08 -7.23
CA SER A 95 -1.87 11.90 -8.66
C SER A 95 -1.47 10.46 -9.02
N PHE A 96 -0.81 9.72 -8.13
CA PHE A 96 -0.45 8.31 -8.38
C PHE A 96 -1.69 7.43 -8.58
N LEU A 97 -2.73 7.59 -7.76
CA LEU A 97 -3.97 6.81 -7.91
C LEU A 97 -4.65 7.07 -9.23
N LYS A 98 -4.63 8.33 -9.68
CA LYS A 98 -5.15 8.69 -10.99
C LYS A 98 -4.37 7.99 -12.10
N THR A 99 -3.03 7.94 -12.00
CA THR A 99 -2.18 7.20 -12.94
C THR A 99 -2.48 5.70 -12.94
N ALA A 100 -2.76 5.13 -11.76
CA ALA A 100 -3.17 3.73 -11.57
C ALA A 100 -4.65 3.46 -11.91
N ASN A 101 -5.39 4.44 -12.44
CA ASN A 101 -6.83 4.32 -12.73
C ASN A 101 -7.67 3.92 -11.51
N VAL A 102 -7.32 4.42 -10.32
CA VAL A 102 -8.07 4.23 -9.07
C VAL A 102 -8.84 5.50 -8.74
N TRP A 103 -10.12 5.35 -8.41
CA TRP A 103 -11.00 6.43 -7.98
C TRP A 103 -11.67 6.11 -6.64
N PRO A 104 -12.15 7.13 -5.89
CA PRO A 104 -12.81 6.89 -4.62
C PRO A 104 -14.07 6.03 -4.77
N ASP A 105 -14.16 4.99 -3.96
CA ASP A 105 -15.36 4.18 -3.75
C ASP A 105 -15.40 3.65 -2.31
N ALA A 106 -16.24 2.64 -2.03
CA ALA A 106 -16.36 2.08 -0.69
C ALA A 106 -15.18 1.16 -0.29
N GLY A 107 -14.33 0.74 -1.23
CA GLY A 107 -13.12 -0.08 -1.00
C GLY A 107 -11.82 0.72 -0.96
N VAL A 108 -11.86 2.02 -1.31
CA VAL A 108 -10.70 2.91 -1.31
C VAL A 108 -10.73 3.88 -0.11
N PHE A 109 -9.73 3.77 0.76
CA PHE A 109 -9.60 4.54 1.99
C PHE A 109 -8.42 5.53 1.92
N GLY A 110 -8.62 6.77 2.37
CA GLY A 110 -7.52 7.72 2.59
C GLY A 110 -6.83 7.52 3.94
N SER A 111 -5.86 8.38 4.28
CA SER A 111 -5.00 8.23 5.48
C SER A 111 -5.75 8.00 6.78
N LYS A 112 -6.89 8.69 6.97
CA LYS A 112 -7.74 8.55 8.16
C LYS A 112 -8.41 7.16 8.28
N GLY A 113 -8.48 6.41 7.19
CA GLY A 113 -9.07 5.08 7.10
C GLY A 113 -8.04 3.94 7.10
N MET A 114 -6.74 4.20 7.26
CA MET A 114 -5.70 3.16 7.24
C MET A 114 -5.94 2.06 8.29
N GLY A 115 -6.40 2.43 9.48
CA GLY A 115 -6.76 1.47 10.53
C GLY A 115 -7.97 0.58 10.19
N LEU A 116 -8.72 0.89 9.12
CA LEU A 116 -9.85 0.08 8.65
C LEU A 116 -9.44 -0.95 7.61
N LEU A 117 -8.20 -0.89 7.09
CA LEU A 117 -7.71 -1.74 6.00
C LEU A 117 -7.99 -3.23 6.25
N ILE A 118 -7.65 -3.73 7.43
CA ILE A 118 -7.83 -5.15 7.77
C ILE A 118 -9.30 -5.52 7.96
N ALA A 119 -10.10 -4.62 8.52
CA ALA A 119 -11.53 -4.88 8.68
C ALA A 119 -12.21 -4.95 7.30
N ALA A 120 -11.87 -4.03 6.39
CA ALA A 120 -12.39 -4.00 5.03
C ALA A 120 -11.87 -5.16 4.17
N ALA A 121 -10.62 -5.61 4.38
CA ALA A 121 -10.05 -6.77 3.69
C ALA A 121 -10.87 -8.06 3.88
N LYS A 122 -11.58 -8.19 5.02
CA LYS A 122 -12.39 -9.39 5.33
C LYS A 122 -13.63 -9.52 4.47
N THR A 123 -14.13 -8.42 3.91
CA THR A 123 -15.45 -8.39 3.30
C THR A 123 -15.43 -8.51 1.79
N ARG A 124 -14.26 -8.36 1.11
CA ARG A 124 -14.06 -8.31 -0.35
C ARG A 124 -15.31 -7.85 -1.10
N GLN A 125 -15.36 -6.55 -1.44
CA GLN A 125 -16.55 -5.95 -2.05
C GLN A 125 -16.95 -6.56 -3.38
#